data_AF-A0A0T6W7A3-F1
#
_entry.id   AF-A0A0T6W7A3-F1
#
_cell.length_a   1.000
_cell.length_b   1.000
_cell.length_c   1.000
_cell.angle_alpha   90.00
_cell.angle_beta   90.00
_cell.angle_gamma   90.00
#
_symmetry.space_group_name_H-M   'P 1'
#
loop_
_entity.id
_entity.type
_entity.pdbx_description
1 polymer ?
#
loop_
_entity_poly.entity_id
_entity_poly.type
_entity_poly.pdbx_seq_one_letter_code
_entity_poly.pdbx_strand_id
1 'polypeptide(L)'
;MATTEEVRDADGGLHIEYVDSGQVKEVQIRSVDDLFKFRLSEKPGPRVSLIKTRRLITSSLASGSGLRFIATVIPRDLIADSLDVSITNLAKLYQRKALSRTQTEELEDLTNLWKEVEQDLFSGDKEMMKRWLDTPVPALDGETPKSLMGTITGRKVLERHVQKLKYGDYS
;
A
#
# COMPACT_ATOMS: atom_id res chain seq x y z
N MET A 1 -16.63 17.90 3.24
CA MET A 1 -16.27 16.72 4.05
C MET A 1 -17.14 15.58 3.55
N ALA A 2 -16.56 14.56 2.92
CA ALA A 2 -17.33 13.37 2.54
C ALA A 2 -17.52 12.51 3.80
N THR A 3 -18.77 12.24 4.16
CA THR A 3 -19.12 11.35 5.26
C THR A 3 -18.91 9.91 4.78
N THR A 4 -17.91 9.21 5.31
CA THR A 4 -17.69 7.79 5.05
C THR A 4 -18.42 7.02 6.15
N GLU A 5 -19.53 6.36 5.81
CA GLU A 5 -20.16 5.37 6.69
C GLU A 5 -19.59 4.00 6.35
N GLU A 6 -18.86 3.41 7.31
CA GLU A 6 -18.21 2.11 7.15
C GLU A 6 -18.89 1.09 8.07
N VAL A 7 -19.87 0.36 7.53
CA VAL A 7 -20.70 -0.60 8.28
C VAL A 7 -20.07 -2.00 8.22
N ARG A 8 -20.31 -2.80 9.27
CA ARG A 8 -19.77 -4.17 9.38
C ARG A 8 -20.78 -5.17 8.84
N ASP A 9 -20.32 -6.08 7.99
CA ASP A 9 -21.10 -7.25 7.58
C ASP A 9 -20.99 -8.41 8.59
N ALA A 10 -22.03 -9.23 8.66
CA ALA A 10 -22.13 -10.38 9.57
C ALA A 10 -21.04 -11.46 9.33
N ASP A 11 -20.39 -11.45 8.16
CA ASP A 11 -19.35 -12.39 7.72
C ASP A 11 -17.92 -11.92 8.04
N GLY A 12 -17.74 -10.72 8.63
CA GLY A 12 -16.43 -10.16 8.95
C GLY A 12 -15.77 -9.38 7.81
N GLY A 13 -16.46 -9.19 6.67
CA GLY A 13 -16.07 -8.25 5.63
C GLY A 13 -16.18 -6.80 6.07
N LEU A 14 -15.42 -5.91 5.41
CA LEU A 14 -15.57 -4.47 5.55
C LEU A 14 -16.44 -3.95 4.41
N HIS A 15 -17.54 -3.29 4.75
CA HIS A 15 -18.31 -2.50 3.79
C HIS A 15 -17.87 -1.04 3.89
N ILE A 16 -17.52 -0.45 2.75
CA ILE A 16 -17.06 0.93 2.65
C ILE A 16 -17.95 1.66 1.68
N GLU A 17 -18.65 2.68 2.19
CA GLU A 17 -19.42 3.61 1.38
C GLU A 17 -18.66 4.93 1.25
N TYR A 18 -18.47 5.39 0.02
CA TYR A 18 -17.81 6.68 -0.23
C TYR A 18 -18.37 7.37 -1.47
N VAL A 19 -18.24 8.69 -1.50
CA VAL A 19 -18.67 9.49 -2.65
C VAL A 19 -17.50 9.67 -3.61
N ASP A 20 -17.69 9.24 -4.85
CA ASP A 20 -16.78 9.52 -5.96
C ASP A 20 -17.58 10.23 -7.07
N SER A 21 -17.12 11.43 -7.47
CA SER A 21 -17.71 12.20 -8.56
C SER A 21 -19.23 12.45 -8.38
N GLY A 22 -19.66 12.64 -7.13
CA GLY A 22 -21.06 12.87 -6.77
C GLY A 22 -21.93 11.61 -6.69
N GLN A 23 -21.37 10.42 -6.89
CA GLN A 23 -22.06 9.15 -6.77
C GLN A 23 -21.59 8.38 -5.55
N VAL A 24 -22.53 7.83 -4.78
CA VAL A 24 -22.22 6.88 -3.70
C VAL A 24 -21.73 5.59 -4.33
N LYS A 25 -20.57 5.13 -3.90
CA LYS A 25 -19.97 3.86 -4.25
C LYS A 25 -19.86 2.99 -3.03
N GLU A 26 -20.22 1.74 -3.22
CA GLU A 26 -20.10 0.70 -2.22
C GLU A 26 -18.98 -0.25 -2.63
N VAL A 27 -18.07 -0.52 -1.70
CA VAL A 27 -17.00 -1.50 -1.88
C VAL A 27 -17.00 -2.45 -0.71
N GLN A 28 -17.04 -3.74 -1.02
CA GLN A 28 -16.92 -4.80 -0.04
C GLN A 28 -15.50 -5.38 -0.07
N ILE A 29 -14.80 -5.29 1.05
CA ILE A 29 -13.46 -5.84 1.24
C ILE A 29 -13.57 -7.06 2.14
N ARG A 30 -13.55 -8.25 1.53
CA ARG A 30 -13.69 -9.53 2.25
C ARG A 30 -12.36 -10.19 2.58
N SER A 31 -11.28 -9.74 1.94
CA SER A 31 -9.94 -10.30 2.09
C SER A 31 -8.85 -9.24 2.01
N VAL A 32 -7.64 -9.60 2.43
CA VAL A 32 -6.45 -8.75 2.22
C VAL A 32 -6.17 -8.50 0.73
N ASP A 33 -6.46 -9.46 -0.14
CA ASP A 33 -6.29 -9.27 -1.59
C ASP A 33 -7.25 -8.21 -2.14
N ASP A 34 -8.49 -8.17 -1.64
CA ASP A 34 -9.46 -7.13 -1.99
C ASP A 34 -9.02 -5.76 -1.48
N LEU A 35 -8.41 -5.72 -0.28
CA LEU A 35 -7.83 -4.50 0.28
C LEU A 35 -6.73 -3.96 -0.63
N PHE A 36 -5.81 -4.82 -1.09
CA PHE A 36 -4.75 -4.40 -2.00
C PHE A 36 -5.29 -3.89 -3.34
N LYS A 37 -6.30 -4.57 -3.91
CA LYS A 37 -6.97 -4.13 -5.14
C LYS A 37 -7.65 -2.77 -4.97
N PHE A 38 -8.38 -2.60 -3.88
CA PHE A 38 -9.04 -1.34 -3.56
C PHE A 38 -8.03 -0.21 -3.40
N ARG A 39 -7.00 -0.43 -2.56
CA ARG A 39 -5.96 0.56 -2.23
C ARG A 39 -5.15 0.99 -3.46
N LEU A 40 -4.69 0.04 -4.26
CA LEU A 40 -3.85 0.31 -5.43
C LEU A 40 -4.67 0.57 -6.72
N SER A 41 -5.98 0.73 -6.61
CA SER A 41 -6.80 1.14 -7.75
C SER A 41 -6.45 2.57 -8.18
N GLU A 42 -6.69 2.87 -9.46
CA GLU A 42 -6.40 4.21 -10.01
C GLU A 42 -7.28 5.30 -9.42
N LYS A 43 -8.48 4.92 -8.96
CA LYS A 43 -9.42 5.87 -8.38
C LYS A 43 -9.08 6.08 -6.91
N PRO A 44 -9.02 7.34 -6.43
CA PRO A 44 -8.85 7.59 -5.01
C PRO A 44 -10.06 7.05 -4.25
N GLY A 45 -9.79 6.15 -3.31
CA GLY A 45 -10.77 5.67 -2.34
C GLY A 45 -10.40 6.13 -0.93
N PRO A 46 -11.34 6.07 0.04
CA PRO A 46 -11.03 6.34 1.44
C PRO A 46 -9.95 5.40 1.98
N ARG A 47 -9.23 5.86 3.01
CA ARG A 47 -8.25 5.04 3.72
C ARG A 47 -8.94 4.07 4.66
N VAL A 48 -8.56 2.80 4.58
CA VAL A 48 -8.99 1.78 5.55
C VAL A 48 -8.15 1.90 6.82
N SER A 49 -8.80 2.02 7.98
CA SER A 49 -8.09 2.18 9.26
C SER A 49 -7.25 0.95 9.63
N LEU A 50 -6.12 1.19 10.32
CA LEU A 50 -5.18 0.13 10.74
C LEU A 50 -5.84 -0.96 11.61
N ILE A 51 -6.82 -0.60 12.45
CA ILE A 51 -7.55 -1.58 13.27
C ILE A 51 -8.33 -2.55 12.38
N LYS A 52 -8.95 -2.05 11.31
CA LYS A 52 -9.71 -2.87 10.35
C LYS A 52 -8.77 -3.70 9.49
N THR A 53 -7.67 -3.11 9.02
CA THR A 53 -6.63 -3.82 8.28
C THR A 53 -6.04 -4.97 9.10
N ARG A 54 -5.70 -4.75 10.37
CA ARG A 54 -5.24 -5.81 11.29
C ARG A 54 -6.26 -6.94 11.42
N ARG A 55 -7.55 -6.60 11.52
CA ARG A 55 -8.62 -7.62 11.58
C ARG A 55 -8.67 -8.45 10.31
N LEU A 56 -8.60 -7.83 9.14
CA LEU A 56 -8.53 -8.52 7.84
C LEU A 56 -7.31 -9.45 7.74
N ILE A 57 -6.13 -9.00 8.18
CA ILE A 57 -4.90 -9.84 8.20
C ILE A 57 -5.02 -11.00 9.21
N THR A 58 -5.85 -10.85 10.23
CA THR A 58 -6.13 -11.93 11.19
C THR A 58 -7.04 -12.99 10.58
N SER A 59 -8.04 -12.58 9.78
CA SER A 59 -9.01 -13.49 9.15
C SER A 59 -8.57 -14.05 7.80
N SER A 60 -7.71 -13.35 7.06
CA SER A 60 -7.23 -13.72 5.73
C SER A 60 -5.78 -13.27 5.53
N LEU A 61 -4.95 -14.14 4.94
CA LEU A 61 -3.60 -13.78 4.53
C LEU A 61 -3.59 -13.44 3.05
N ALA A 62 -2.62 -12.63 2.63
CA ALA A 62 -2.44 -12.31 1.21
C ALA A 62 -2.19 -13.59 0.41
N SER A 63 -2.77 -13.69 -0.79
CA SER A 63 -2.46 -14.81 -1.68
C SER A 63 -1.37 -14.44 -2.69
N GLY A 64 -0.84 -15.45 -3.37
CA GLY A 64 0.03 -15.24 -4.52
C GLY A 64 -0.64 -14.46 -5.65
N SER A 65 -1.98 -14.52 -5.76
CA SER A 65 -2.74 -13.72 -6.74
C SER A 65 -2.82 -12.24 -6.33
N GLY A 66 -3.00 -11.94 -5.04
CA GLY A 66 -2.91 -10.58 -4.50
C GLY A 66 -1.51 -9.99 -4.70
N LEU A 67 -0.47 -10.76 -4.41
CA LEU A 67 0.92 -10.37 -4.67
C LEU A 67 1.18 -10.11 -6.17
N ARG A 68 0.63 -10.96 -7.06
CA ARG A 68 0.75 -10.76 -8.51
C ARG A 68 0.08 -9.46 -8.96
N PHE A 69 -1.05 -9.11 -8.37
CA PHE A 69 -1.71 -7.83 -8.61
C PHE A 69 -0.86 -6.66 -8.11
N ILE A 70 -0.28 -6.74 -6.90
CA ILE A 70 0.64 -5.69 -6.41
C ILE A 70 1.79 -5.48 -7.41
N ALA A 71 2.34 -6.56 -7.98
CA ALA A 71 3.41 -6.51 -8.98
C ALA A 71 3.01 -5.91 -10.35
N THR A 72 1.73 -5.58 -10.58
CA THR A 72 1.33 -4.78 -11.75
C THR A 72 1.41 -3.27 -11.50
N VAL A 73 1.54 -2.86 -10.23
CA VAL A 73 1.55 -1.45 -9.82
C VAL A 73 2.90 -1.05 -9.21
N ILE A 74 3.46 -1.91 -8.35
CA ILE A 74 4.71 -1.68 -7.63
C ILE A 74 5.86 -2.45 -8.33
N PRO A 75 7.06 -1.84 -8.50
CA PRO A 75 8.22 -2.51 -9.08
C PRO A 75 8.56 -3.82 -8.38
N ARG A 76 8.85 -4.85 -9.18
CA ARG A 76 9.08 -6.24 -8.68
C ARG A 76 10.32 -6.37 -7.82
N ASP A 77 11.36 -5.60 -8.12
CA ASP A 77 12.58 -5.52 -7.33
C ASP A 77 12.28 -4.95 -5.93
N LEU A 78 11.51 -3.85 -5.86
CA LEU A 78 11.09 -3.28 -4.58
C LEU A 78 10.22 -4.25 -3.75
N ILE A 79 9.31 -5.00 -4.39
CA ILE A 79 8.54 -6.05 -3.71
C ILE A 79 9.46 -7.17 -3.22
N ALA A 80 10.43 -7.57 -4.03
CA ALA A 80 11.40 -8.62 -3.69
C ALA A 80 12.23 -8.21 -2.47
N ASP A 81 12.76 -6.98 -2.46
CA ASP A 81 13.50 -6.40 -1.34
C ASP A 81 12.65 -6.37 -0.06
N SER A 82 11.40 -5.88 -0.17
CA SER A 82 10.47 -5.82 0.97
C SER A 82 10.11 -7.19 1.56
N LEU A 83 10.20 -8.27 0.78
CA LEU A 83 9.90 -9.61 1.25
C LEU A 83 11.15 -10.40 1.62
N ASP A 84 12.33 -9.79 1.52
CA ASP A 84 13.65 -10.43 1.69
C ASP A 84 13.77 -11.71 0.83
N VAL A 85 13.40 -11.61 -0.44
CA VAL A 85 13.51 -12.71 -1.41
C VAL A 85 14.16 -12.25 -2.70
N SER A 86 14.81 -13.16 -3.42
CA SER A 86 15.25 -12.86 -4.79
C SER A 86 14.06 -12.73 -5.75
N ILE A 87 14.23 -11.96 -6.84
CA ILE A 87 13.24 -11.83 -7.91
C ILE A 87 12.83 -13.20 -8.50
N THR A 88 13.78 -14.14 -8.57
CA THR A 88 13.50 -15.53 -9.00
C THR A 88 12.59 -16.25 -8.02
N ASN A 89 12.78 -16.05 -6.72
CA ASN A 89 11.92 -16.65 -5.69
C ASN A 89 10.57 -15.94 -5.57
N LEU A 90 10.50 -14.63 -5.87
CA LEU A 90 9.25 -13.88 -5.92
C LEU A 90 8.23 -14.53 -6.88
N ALA A 91 8.68 -14.98 -8.06
CA ALA A 91 7.80 -15.64 -9.02
C ALA A 91 7.15 -16.93 -8.48
N LYS A 92 7.82 -17.64 -7.56
CA LYS A 92 7.28 -18.85 -6.90
C LYS A 92 6.18 -18.48 -5.90
N LEU A 93 6.24 -17.29 -5.30
CA LEU A 93 5.23 -16.83 -4.35
C LEU A 93 3.88 -16.56 -5.03
N TYR A 94 3.87 -16.21 -6.32
CA TYR A 94 2.63 -15.96 -7.07
C TYR A 94 1.67 -17.16 -7.15
N GLN A 95 2.17 -18.39 -6.92
CA GLN A 95 1.36 -19.61 -6.95
C GLN A 95 0.86 -20.06 -5.57
N ARG A 96 1.24 -19.33 -4.51
CA ARG A 96 0.86 -19.69 -3.14
C ARG A 96 -0.61 -19.36 -2.90
N LYS A 97 -1.35 -20.29 -2.31
CA LYS A 97 -2.73 -20.05 -1.85
C LYS A 97 -2.78 -18.97 -0.75
N ALA A 98 -1.77 -18.95 0.11
CA ALA A 98 -1.57 -17.95 1.14
C ALA A 98 -0.07 -17.72 1.34
N LEU A 99 0.32 -16.47 1.56
CA LEU A 99 1.63 -16.05 2.03
C LEU A 99 1.70 -16.17 3.55
N SER A 100 2.90 -16.01 4.12
CA SER A 100 3.04 -15.94 5.57
C SER A 100 2.42 -14.65 6.14
N ARG A 101 2.15 -14.65 7.46
CA ARG A 101 1.69 -13.45 8.18
C ARG A 101 2.69 -12.30 8.02
N THR A 102 3.97 -12.56 8.22
CA THR A 102 5.04 -11.57 8.03
C THR A 102 5.03 -10.99 6.62
N GLN A 103 5.00 -11.84 5.58
CA GLN A 103 4.92 -11.35 4.19
C GLN A 103 3.64 -10.55 3.92
N THR A 104 2.53 -10.93 4.53
CA THR A 104 1.26 -10.19 4.40
C THR A 104 1.35 -8.81 5.03
N GLU A 105 1.94 -8.70 6.22
CA GLU A 105 2.17 -7.43 6.92
C GLU A 105 3.18 -6.54 6.19
N GLU A 106 4.26 -7.11 5.65
CA GLU A 106 5.23 -6.40 4.80
C GLU A 106 4.57 -5.79 3.55
N LEU A 107 3.73 -6.56 2.84
CA LEU A 107 2.97 -6.05 1.69
C LEU A 107 1.95 -5.01 2.09
N GLU A 108 1.33 -5.15 3.26
CA GLU A 108 0.37 -4.17 3.74
C GLU A 108 1.03 -2.82 3.99
N ASP A 109 2.15 -2.82 4.70
CA ASP A 109 2.94 -1.63 5.01
C ASP A 109 3.48 -0.98 3.72
N LEU A 110 4.04 -1.79 2.81
CA LEU A 110 4.52 -1.34 1.50
C LEU A 110 3.42 -0.70 0.66
N THR A 111 2.28 -1.37 0.50
CA THR A 111 1.19 -0.86 -0.34
C THR A 111 0.51 0.36 0.27
N ASN A 112 0.46 0.45 1.60
CA ASN A 112 -0.04 1.62 2.31
C ASN A 112 0.83 2.85 2.04
N LEU A 113 2.15 2.73 2.26
CA LEU A 113 3.09 3.81 1.98
C LEU A 113 3.10 4.18 0.49
N TRP A 114 3.11 3.20 -0.41
CA TRP A 114 3.07 3.43 -1.85
C TRP A 114 1.90 4.32 -2.25
N LYS A 115 0.69 3.99 -1.77
CA LYS A 115 -0.51 4.76 -2.09
C LYS A 115 -0.48 6.15 -1.45
N GLU A 116 0.01 6.26 -0.22
CA GLU A 116 0.16 7.55 0.46
C GLU A 116 1.10 8.49 -0.30
N VAL A 117 2.25 7.98 -0.76
CA VAL A 117 3.20 8.77 -1.55
C VAL A 117 2.60 9.16 -2.90
N GLU A 118 2.03 8.19 -3.63
CA GLU A 118 1.44 8.40 -4.95
C GLU A 118 0.37 9.52 -4.91
N GLN A 119 -0.54 9.45 -3.94
CA GLN A 119 -1.66 10.39 -3.86
C GLN A 119 -1.26 11.70 -3.22
N ASP A 120 -0.60 11.67 -2.06
CA ASP A 120 -0.45 12.88 -1.26
C ASP A 120 0.75 13.74 -1.69
N LEU A 121 1.79 13.15 -2.32
CA LEU A 121 2.91 13.92 -2.85
C LEU A 121 2.78 14.23 -4.34
N PHE A 122 2.20 13.31 -5.10
CA PHE A 122 2.17 13.39 -6.57
C PHE A 122 0.77 13.54 -7.16
N SER A 123 -0.29 13.63 -6.34
CA SER A 123 -1.68 13.73 -6.82
C SER A 123 -2.07 12.63 -7.83
N GLY A 124 -1.48 11.43 -7.69
CA GLY A 124 -1.69 10.32 -8.63
C GLY A 124 -0.75 10.30 -9.85
N ASP A 125 0.21 11.23 -9.97
CA ASP A 125 1.17 11.25 -11.08
C ASP A 125 2.24 10.15 -10.92
N LYS A 126 1.99 9.02 -11.61
CA LYS A 126 2.85 7.83 -11.62
C LYS A 126 4.23 8.10 -12.22
N GLU A 127 4.36 9.03 -13.17
CA GLU A 127 5.66 9.34 -13.79
C GLU A 127 6.53 10.22 -12.88
N MET A 128 5.92 11.12 -12.12
CA MET A 128 6.62 11.83 -11.05
C MET A 128 7.06 10.88 -9.94
N MET A 129 6.17 9.99 -9.49
CA MET A 129 6.52 8.98 -8.49
C MET A 129 7.68 8.10 -8.94
N LYS A 130 7.64 7.60 -10.18
CA LYS A 130 8.70 6.76 -10.75
C LYS A 130 10.04 7.48 -10.77
N ARG A 131 10.08 8.74 -11.21
CA ARG A 131 11.32 9.54 -11.18
C ARG A 131 11.82 9.77 -9.76
N TRP A 132 10.92 10.07 -8.83
CA TRP A 132 11.27 10.31 -7.44
C TRP A 132 11.88 9.08 -6.77
N LEU A 133 11.36 7.87 -7.05
CA LEU A 133 11.88 6.61 -6.49
C LEU A 133 13.37 6.41 -6.75
N ASP A 134 13.87 6.80 -7.92
CA ASP A 134 15.27 6.63 -8.32
C ASP A 134 16.11 7.90 -8.11
N THR A 135 15.54 8.98 -7.56
CA THR A 135 16.25 10.25 -7.33
C THR A 135 16.81 10.30 -5.92
N PRO A 136 18.13 10.45 -5.73
CA PRO A 136 18.75 10.71 -4.42
C PRO A 136 18.12 11.93 -3.73
N VAL A 137 17.70 11.78 -2.47
CA VAL A 137 17.09 12.87 -1.70
C VAL A 137 18.09 13.36 -0.64
N PRO A 138 18.56 14.62 -0.70
CA PRO A 138 19.54 15.14 0.28
C PRO A 138 19.08 15.05 1.73
N ALA A 139 17.78 15.23 2.00
CA ALA A 139 17.20 15.10 3.34
C ALA A 139 17.11 13.66 3.86
N LEU A 140 17.43 12.67 3.02
CA LEU A 140 17.51 11.25 3.34
C LEU A 140 18.97 10.77 3.25
N ASP A 141 19.92 11.64 3.59
CA ASP A 141 21.37 11.38 3.49
C ASP A 141 21.84 10.97 2.08
N GLY A 142 21.11 11.42 1.04
CA GLY A 142 21.40 11.07 -0.35
C GLY A 142 20.90 9.68 -0.77
N GLU A 143 20.19 8.95 0.09
CA GLU A 143 19.51 7.71 -0.29
C GLU A 143 18.37 7.97 -1.26
N THR A 144 18.07 6.95 -2.06
CA THR A 144 16.89 6.96 -2.93
C THR A 144 15.66 6.50 -2.14
N PRO A 145 14.45 7.00 -2.43
CA PRO A 145 13.24 6.47 -1.82
C PRO A 145 13.04 4.98 -2.09
N LYS A 146 13.47 4.49 -3.25
CA LYS A 146 13.41 3.07 -3.58
C LYS A 146 14.26 2.20 -2.65
N SER A 147 15.51 2.59 -2.37
CA SER A 147 16.40 1.84 -1.45
C SER A 147 15.84 1.77 -0.03
N LEU A 148 15.17 2.83 0.42
CA LEU A 148 14.53 2.87 1.75
C LEU A 148 13.23 2.06 1.79
N MET A 149 12.40 2.13 0.74
CA MET A 149 11.06 1.52 0.73
C MET A 149 11.10 -0.02 0.78
N GLY A 150 12.23 -0.61 0.41
CA GLY A 150 12.49 -2.05 0.48
C GLY A 150 12.61 -2.62 1.90
N THR A 151 12.56 -1.81 2.96
CA THR A 151 12.64 -2.29 4.35
C THR A 151 11.62 -1.61 5.24
N ILE A 152 11.12 -2.28 6.29
CA ILE A 152 10.24 -1.66 7.30
C ILE A 152 10.88 -0.38 7.88
N THR A 153 12.16 -0.42 8.22
CA THR A 153 12.85 0.72 8.82
C THR A 153 12.91 1.90 7.86
N GLY A 154 13.27 1.67 6.60
CA GLY A 154 13.31 2.73 5.59
C GLY A 154 11.91 3.26 5.25
N ARG A 155 10.87 2.43 5.26
CA ARG A 155 9.47 2.89 5.13
C ARG A 155 9.06 3.84 6.24
N LYS A 156 9.42 3.57 7.50
CA LYS A 156 9.17 4.52 8.62
C LYS A 156 9.92 5.85 8.47
N VAL A 157 11.13 5.82 7.92
CA VAL A 157 11.88 7.05 7.58
C VAL A 157 11.14 7.83 6.51
N LEU A 158 10.70 7.16 5.44
CA LEU A 158 9.94 7.77 4.36
C LEU A 158 8.59 8.31 4.83
N GLU A 159 7.83 7.60 5.66
CA GLU A 159 6.59 8.09 6.25
C GLU A 159 6.80 9.43 6.94
N ARG A 160 7.80 9.52 7.83
CA ARG A 160 8.11 10.78 8.53
C ARG A 160 8.51 11.88 7.56
N HIS A 161 9.32 11.56 6.55
CA HIS A 161 9.74 12.52 5.54
C HIS A 161 8.55 13.05 4.72
N VAL A 162 7.67 12.14 4.27
CA VAL A 162 6.45 12.44 3.53
C VAL A 162 5.50 13.31 4.37
N GLN A 163 5.39 13.05 5.68
CA GLN A 163 4.60 13.86 6.59
C GLN A 163 5.19 15.28 6.77
N LYS A 164 6.51 15.41 6.90
CA LYS A 164 7.20 16.72 6.94
C LYS A 164 6.94 17.53 5.66
N LEU A 165 7.00 16.89 4.49
CA LEU A 165 6.73 17.54 3.20
C LEU A 165 5.28 18.05 3.10
N LYS A 166 4.29 17.27 3.60
CA LYS A 166 2.88 17.67 3.56
C LYS A 166 2.56 18.88 4.41
N TYR A 167 3.15 18.95 5.60
CA TYR A 167 2.84 19.99 6.58
C TYR A 167 3.83 21.14 6.60
N GLY A 168 4.88 21.08 5.75
CA GLY A 168 5.92 22.11 5.69
C GLY A 168 6.75 22.21 6.97
N ASP A 169 6.82 21.14 7.76
CA ASP A 169 7.54 21.13 9.02
C ASP A 169 9.02 20.76 8.77
N TYR A 170 9.82 21.80 8.54
CA TYR A 170 11.28 21.71 8.41
C TYR A 170 11.93 22.09 9.75
N SER A 171 11.64 21.32 10.79
CA SER A 171 12.38 21.36 12.06
C SER A 171 13.57 20.41 12.08
#